data_AF-A0A250XB23-F1
#
_entry.id   AF-A0A250XB23-F1
#
_cell.length_a   1.000
_cell.length_b   1.000
_cell.length_c   1.000
_cell.angle_alpha   90.00
_cell.angle_beta   90.00
_cell.angle_gamma   90.00
#
_symmetry.space_group_name_H-M   'P 1'
#
loop_
_entity.id
_entity.type
_entity.pdbx_description
1 polymer ?
#
loop_
_entity_poly.entity_id
_entity_poly.type
_entity_poly.pdbx_seq_one_letter_code
_entity_poly.pdbx_strand_id
1 'polypeptide(L)'
;MAKAQVERWAMDHPTCPRTGHYFEIPLSQTMPRVFAVLATAGVLWWGARELLWYKRPDTLKPEFIEEAKKIGNVAQRMNAPPVFLNPFSNRIPGNISGPEDLASKE
;
A
#
# COMPACT_ATOMS: atom_id res chain seq x y z
N MET A 1 23.72 13.47 -45.23
CA MET A 1 24.77 13.99 -44.33
C MET A 1 24.37 13.96 -42.86
N ALA A 2 23.18 14.43 -42.47
CA ALA A 2 22.75 14.45 -41.06
C ALA A 2 22.76 13.07 -40.35
N LYS A 3 22.31 11.99 -41.01
CA LYS A 3 22.28 10.63 -40.42
C LYS A 3 23.67 10.11 -40.03
N ALA A 4 24.69 10.34 -40.86
CA ALA A 4 26.06 9.88 -40.60
C ALA A 4 26.73 10.64 -39.43
N GLN A 5 26.38 11.91 -39.21
CA GLN A 5 26.84 12.67 -38.05
C GLN A 5 26.16 12.20 -36.76
N VAL A 6 24.87 11.89 -36.80
CA VAL A 6 24.15 11.32 -35.65
C VAL A 6 24.71 9.95 -35.28
N GLU A 7 25.00 9.08 -36.26
CA GLU A 7 25.61 7.77 -36.02
C GLU A 7 27.02 7.86 -35.44
N ARG A 8 27.86 8.80 -35.89
CA ARG A 8 29.17 9.07 -35.28
C ARG A 8 29.06 9.58 -33.85
N TRP A 9 28.23 10.59 -33.62
CA TRP A 9 28.01 11.14 -32.28
C TRP A 9 27.49 10.08 -31.29
N ALA A 10 26.63 9.19 -31.79
CA ALA A 10 26.06 8.08 -31.05
C ALA A 10 27.04 6.93 -30.72
N MET A 11 28.15 6.83 -31.45
CA MET A 11 29.27 5.94 -31.11
C MET A 11 30.16 6.57 -30.03
N ASP A 12 30.32 7.89 -30.05
CA ASP A 12 31.11 8.63 -29.06
C ASP A 12 30.38 8.79 -27.71
N HIS A 13 29.03 8.74 -27.70
CA HIS A 13 28.20 8.93 -26.50
C HIS A 13 27.21 7.76 -26.31
N PRO A 14 27.69 6.56 -25.93
CA PRO A 14 26.88 5.35 -25.87
C PRO A 14 25.78 5.37 -24.80
N THR A 15 25.78 6.36 -23.92
CA THR A 15 24.82 6.54 -22.82
C THR A 15 23.76 7.61 -23.10
N CYS A 16 23.89 8.38 -24.18
CA CYS A 16 22.90 9.39 -24.54
C CYS A 16 21.82 8.83 -25.48
N PRO A 17 20.54 9.16 -25.26
CA PRO A 17 19.46 8.73 -26.14
C PRO A 17 19.66 9.35 -27.53
N ARG A 18 19.56 8.51 -28.56
CA ARG A 18 19.80 8.84 -29.98
C ARG A 18 18.57 9.51 -30.59
N THR A 19 17.41 9.34 -29.97
CA THR A 19 16.17 10.05 -30.24
C THR A 19 15.46 10.41 -28.93
N GLY A 20 14.53 11.37 -28.93
CA GLY A 20 13.76 11.80 -27.74
C GLY A 20 12.81 10.75 -27.13
N HIS A 21 13.08 9.46 -27.35
CA HIS A 21 12.28 8.33 -26.87
C HIS A 21 12.96 7.69 -25.64
N TYR A 22 12.23 7.64 -24.52
CA TYR A 22 12.70 7.11 -23.23
C TYR A 22 13.16 5.64 -23.25
N PHE A 23 12.80 4.87 -24.27
CA PHE A 23 13.08 3.43 -24.38
C PHE A 23 14.46 3.07 -24.96
N GLU A 24 15.28 4.06 -25.35
CA GLU A 24 16.61 3.79 -25.90
C GLU A 24 17.71 3.63 -24.85
N ILE A 25 17.45 4.03 -23.60
CA ILE A 25 18.44 3.91 -22.53
C ILE A 25 18.48 2.45 -22.07
N PRO A 26 19.64 1.77 -22.12
CA PRO A 26 19.72 0.36 -21.74
C PRO A 26 19.31 0.17 -20.27
N LEU A 27 18.41 -0.78 -20.03
CA LEU A 27 17.90 -1.12 -18.69
C LEU A 27 19.03 -1.43 -17.69
N SER A 28 20.16 -1.96 -18.17
CA SER A 28 21.34 -2.22 -17.35
C SER A 28 21.95 -0.97 -16.71
N GLN A 29 21.70 0.22 -17.26
CA GLN A 29 22.21 1.49 -16.72
C GLN A 29 21.19 2.20 -15.82
N THR A 30 19.89 2.05 -16.09
CA THR A 30 18.82 2.72 -15.35
C THR A 30 18.36 1.93 -14.13
N MET A 31 18.21 0.60 -14.27
CA MET A 31 17.71 -0.26 -13.19
C MET A 31 18.57 -0.22 -11.92
N PRO A 32 19.91 -0.24 -11.97
CA PRO A 32 20.72 -0.15 -10.75
C PRO A 32 20.49 1.15 -9.98
N ARG A 33 20.24 2.27 -10.68
CA ARG A 33 19.94 3.56 -10.05
C ARG A 33 18.55 3.56 -9.41
N VAL A 34 17.56 2.99 -10.09
CA VAL A 34 16.20 2.82 -9.55
C VAL A 34 16.24 1.94 -8.30
N PHE A 35 16.94 0.81 -8.34
CA PHE A 35 17.11 -0.05 -7.17
C PHE A 35 17.85 0.65 -6.04
N ALA A 36 18.89 1.43 -6.34
CA ALA A 36 19.60 2.20 -5.33
C ALA A 36 18.68 3.18 -4.62
N VAL A 37 17.85 3.92 -5.36
CA VAL A 37 16.87 4.86 -4.81
C VAL A 37 15.81 4.15 -3.97
N LEU A 38 15.25 3.05 -4.48
CA LEU A 38 14.25 2.26 -3.74
C LEU A 38 14.84 1.67 -2.45
N ALA A 39 16.07 1.17 -2.49
CA ALA A 39 16.76 0.64 -1.33
C ALA A 39 17.03 1.73 -0.28
N THR A 40 17.51 2.91 -0.70
CA THR A 40 17.72 4.03 0.23
C THR A 40 16.41 4.51 0.83
N ALA A 41 15.36 4.65 0.02
CA ALA A 41 14.03 5.03 0.51
C ALA A 41 13.48 4.01 1.53
N GLY A 42 13.66 2.71 1.28
CA GLY A 42 13.25 1.65 2.20
C GLY A 42 13.99 1.71 3.54
N VAL A 43 15.31 1.91 3.52
CA VAL A 43 16.13 2.04 4.74
C VAL A 43 15.74 3.29 5.53
N LEU A 44 15.56 4.43 4.85
CA LEU A 44 15.13 5.68 5.48
C LEU A 44 13.73 5.55 6.09
N TRP A 45 12.79 4.91 5.38
CA TRP A 45 11.45 4.65 5.90
C TRP A 45 11.47 3.77 7.15
N TRP A 46 12.29 2.72 7.14
CA TRP A 46 12.43 1.83 8.28
C TRP A 46 13.04 2.55 9.49
N GLY A 47 14.11 3.34 9.29
CA GLY A 47 14.74 4.13 10.36
C GLY A 47 13.88 5.29 10.87
N ALA A 48 13.06 5.88 10.00
CA ALA A 48 12.13 6.97 10.36
C ALA A 48 11.13 6.53 11.42
N ARG A 49 10.77 5.24 11.48
CA ARG A 49 9.87 4.69 12.49
C ARG A 49 10.41 4.86 13.91
N GLU A 50 11.72 4.72 14.11
CA GLU A 50 12.35 4.84 15.42
C GLU A 50 12.74 6.29 15.73
N LEU A 51 12.99 7.10 14.70
CA LEU A 51 13.46 8.48 14.85
C LEU A 51 12.32 9.53 14.93
N LEU A 52 11.22 9.31 14.20
CA LEU A 52 10.14 10.31 14.07
C LEU A 52 8.87 9.94 14.82
N TRP A 53 8.66 8.66 15.17
CA TRP A 53 7.45 8.23 15.87
C TRP A 53 7.73 7.95 17.35
N TYR A 54 7.47 8.97 18.17
CA TYR A 54 7.71 8.91 19.61
C TYR A 54 6.73 7.95 20.35
N LYS A 55 5.50 7.81 19.85
CA LYS A 55 4.51 6.90 20.42
C LYS A 55 3.60 6.37 19.32
N ARG A 56 3.51 5.04 19.20
CA ARG A 56 2.50 4.40 18.34
C ARG A 56 1.12 4.53 19.00
N PRO A 57 0.06 4.77 18.23
CA PRO A 57 -1.29 4.82 18.79
C PRO A 57 -1.64 3.48 19.45
N ASP A 58 -2.30 3.56 20.59
CA ASP A 58 -2.65 2.38 21.42
C ASP A 58 -3.62 1.43 20.68
N THR A 59 -4.29 1.91 19.63
CA THR A 59 -5.17 1.14 18.73
C THR A 59 -4.43 0.15 17.81
N LEU A 60 -3.11 0.27 17.67
CA LEU A 60 -2.28 -0.67 16.91
C LEU A 60 -1.66 -1.77 17.78
N LYS A 61 -1.99 -1.82 19.08
CA LYS A 61 -1.54 -2.89 19.96
C LYS A 61 -2.18 -4.22 19.55
N PRO A 62 -1.45 -5.34 19.66
CA PRO A 62 -1.99 -6.66 19.33
C PRO A 62 -3.24 -6.97 20.15
N GLU A 63 -3.26 -6.61 21.44
CA GLU A 63 -4.42 -6.76 22.33
C GLU A 63 -5.67 -6.06 21.79
N PHE A 64 -5.52 -4.80 21.34
CA PHE A 64 -6.62 -4.03 20.78
C PHE A 64 -7.11 -4.62 19.45
N ILE A 65 -6.20 -5.13 18.62
CA ILE A 65 -6.55 -5.79 17.34
C ILE A 65 -7.27 -7.11 17.61
N GLU A 66 -6.87 -7.87 18.62
CA GLU A 66 -7.53 -9.11 19.02
C GLU A 66 -8.92 -8.85 19.61
N GLU A 67 -9.07 -7.82 20.45
CA GLU A 67 -10.37 -7.39 20.95
C GLU A 67 -11.28 -6.90 19.83
N ALA A 68 -10.78 -6.09 18.90
CA ALA A 68 -11.53 -5.66 17.72
C ALA A 68 -11.96 -6.85 16.84
N LYS A 69 -11.10 -7.87 16.70
CA LYS A 69 -11.47 -9.12 16.00
C LYS A 69 -12.55 -9.91 16.73
N LYS A 70 -12.54 -9.94 18.07
CA LYS A 70 -13.54 -10.63 18.91
C LYS A 70 -14.89 -9.94 18.87
N ILE A 71 -14.93 -8.60 18.90
CA ILE A 71 -16.17 -7.81 18.76
C ILE A 71 -16.79 -8.04 17.37
N GLY A 72 -15.95 -8.31 16.37
CA GLY A 72 -16.39 -8.62 15.01
C GLY A 72 -16.99 -7.40 14.31
N ASN A 73 -17.72 -7.65 13.22
CA ASN A 73 -18.40 -6.61 12.46
C ASN A 73 -19.69 -6.18 13.17
N VAL A 74 -19.64 -5.85 14.45
CA VAL A 74 -20.81 -5.42 15.23
C VAL A 74 -20.50 -4.11 15.91
N ALA A 75 -21.30 -3.09 15.62
CA ALA A 75 -21.27 -1.83 16.34
C ALA A 75 -22.23 -1.89 17.51
N GLN A 76 -21.68 -1.79 18.72
CA GLN A 76 -22.47 -1.51 19.92
C GLN A 76 -22.95 -0.06 19.87
N ARG A 77 -24.23 0.16 20.16
CA ARG A 77 -24.87 1.48 20.20
C ARG A 77 -25.35 1.76 21.61
N MET A 78 -25.20 2.99 22.10
CA MET A 78 -25.58 3.33 23.48
C MET A 78 -27.10 3.26 23.73
N ASN A 79 -27.92 3.65 22.74
CA ASN A 79 -29.38 3.78 22.89
C ASN A 79 -30.17 2.94 21.87
N ALA A 80 -29.56 1.93 21.25
CA ALA A 80 -30.17 1.11 20.22
C ALA A 80 -29.58 -0.30 20.25
N PRO A 81 -30.26 -1.32 19.69
CA PRO A 81 -29.69 -2.64 19.55
C PRO A 81 -28.38 -2.60 18.74
N PRO A 82 -27.45 -3.52 19.00
CA PRO A 82 -26.21 -3.63 18.24
C PRO A 82 -26.53 -3.93 16.77
N VAL A 83 -25.75 -3.39 15.85
CA VAL A 83 -25.99 -3.58 14.41
C VAL A 83 -24.70 -4.01 13.74
N PHE A 84 -24.83 -4.82 12.69
CA PHE A 84 -23.67 -5.21 11.91
C PHE A 84 -23.02 -4.01 11.20
N LEU A 85 -21.69 -3.91 11.31
CA LEU A 85 -20.86 -3.02 10.52
C LEU A 85 -20.72 -3.58 9.10
N ASN A 86 -20.81 -2.70 8.10
CA ASN A 86 -20.62 -3.03 6.67
C ASN A 86 -21.37 -4.29 6.20
N PRO A 87 -22.71 -4.36 6.34
CA PRO A 87 -23.49 -5.57 6.07
C PRO A 87 -23.35 -6.08 4.62
N PHE A 88 -23.22 -5.17 3.65
CA PHE A 88 -23.02 -5.51 2.24
C PHE A 88 -21.68 -6.19 1.97
N SER A 89 -20.58 -5.60 2.48
CA SER A 89 -19.24 -6.15 2.30
C SER A 89 -19.07 -7.50 3.00
N ASN A 90 -19.79 -7.69 4.11
CA ASN A 90 -19.78 -8.92 4.90
C ASN A 90 -20.83 -9.95 4.46
N ARG A 91 -21.57 -9.68 3.37
CA ARG A 91 -22.60 -10.57 2.80
C ARG A 91 -23.61 -11.06 3.83
N ILE A 92 -23.98 -10.20 4.77
CA ILE A 92 -24.96 -10.55 5.80
C ILE A 92 -26.34 -10.56 5.14
N PRO A 93 -27.09 -11.68 5.24
CA PRO A 93 -28.44 -11.78 4.72
C PRO A 93 -29.34 -10.65 5.23
N GLY A 94 -30.07 -9.97 4.34
CA GLY A 94 -30.93 -8.83 4.70
C GLY A 94 -32.15 -9.18 5.56
N ASN A 95 -32.37 -10.46 5.86
CA ASN A 95 -33.37 -10.95 6.80
C ASN A 95 -32.85 -11.00 8.25
N ILE A 96 -31.57 -10.69 8.49
CA ILE A 96 -30.97 -10.59 9.82
C ILE A 96 -30.76 -9.10 10.10
N SER A 97 -31.56 -8.56 11.02
CA SER A 97 -31.58 -7.13 11.35
C SER A 97 -30.48 -6.73 12.34
N GLY A 98 -30.08 -7.66 13.21
CA GLY A 98 -28.97 -7.49 14.13
C GLY A 98 -28.36 -8.81 14.61
N PRO A 99 -27.22 -8.75 15.32
CA PRO A 99 -26.56 -9.92 15.90
C PRO A 99 -27.44 -10.73 16.85
N GLU A 100 -28.41 -10.10 17.50
CA GLU A 100 -29.42 -10.72 18.35
C GLU A 100 -30.30 -11.74 17.61
N ASP A 101 -30.52 -11.58 16.30
CA ASP A 101 -31.31 -12.50 15.49
C ASP A 101 -30.57 -13.82 15.22
N LEU A 102 -29.24 -13.87 15.45
CA LEU A 102 -28.44 -15.09 15.38
C LEU A 102 -28.50 -15.88 16.68
N ALA A 103 -28.48 -15.20 17.83
CA ALA A 103 -28.49 -15.84 19.15
C ALA A 103 -29.85 -16.48 19.51
N SER A 104 -30.94 -16.06 18.88
CA SER A 104 -32.28 -16.60 19.14
C SER A 104 -32.65 -17.84 18.30
N LYS A 105 -31.75 -18.31 17.43
CA LYS A 105 -31.97 -19.45 16.52
C LYS A 105 -31.26 -20.74 16.93
N GLU A 106 -30.56 -20.73 18.06
CA GLU A 106 -30.04 -21.94 18.74
C GLU A 106 -31.02 -22.42 19.82
#